data_AF-A0A957BP61-F1
#
_entry.id   AF-A0A957BP61-F1
#
_cell.length_a   1.000
_cell.length_b   1.000
_cell.length_c   1.000
_cell.angle_alpha   90.00
_cell.angle_beta   90.00
_cell.angle_gamma   90.00
#
_symmetry.space_group_name_H-M   'P 1'
#
loop_
_entity.id
_entity.type
_entity.pdbx_description
1 polymer ?
#
loop_
_entity_poly.entity_id
_entity_poly.type
_entity_poly.pdbx_seq_one_letter_code
_entity_poly.pdbx_strand_id
1 'polypeptide(L)'
;FNMYILYVSGRVVERYFGHARFLLIYLLGGMTGSLLSALMGVGLSVGASGAVAATLGAEFSFYSRHRELLGEQGRAMRASLIRLALINVFFGIASAYSANFRVDNWAHLGGAVGGLALGALAGAHYVATVRGVDQRVIIARDRSDMRGSLMRLALYAAGFVLILLGLGTFRPG
;
A
#
# COMPACT_ATOMS: atom_id res chain seq x y z
N PHE A 1 -17.41 4.12 1.85
CA PHE A 1 -16.55 3.30 0.96
C PHE A 1 -15.12 3.15 1.51
N ASN A 2 -14.36 4.23 1.71
CA ASN A 2 -12.97 4.14 2.23
C ASN A 2 -12.82 3.33 3.53
N MET A 3 -13.73 3.52 4.49
CA MET A 3 -13.69 2.76 5.76
C MET A 3 -13.95 1.26 5.56
N TYR A 4 -14.77 0.88 4.58
CA TYR A 4 -14.98 -0.52 4.24
C TYR A 4 -13.72 -1.13 3.64
N ILE A 5 -13.05 -0.44 2.71
CA ILE A 5 -11.77 -0.91 2.15
C ILE A 5 -10.72 -1.03 3.25
N LEU A 6 -10.60 -0.02 4.12
CA LEU A 6 -9.66 -0.04 5.23
C LEU A 6 -9.93 -1.23 6.16
N TYR A 7 -11.19 -1.53 6.45
CA TYR A 7 -11.56 -2.68 7.27
C TYR A 7 -11.20 -4.02 6.62
N VAL A 8 -11.41 -4.17 5.31
CA VAL A 8 -11.10 -5.43 4.61
C VAL A 8 -9.61 -5.56 4.37
N SER A 9 -9.01 -4.61 3.66
CA SER A 9 -7.60 -4.63 3.24
C SER A 9 -6.65 -4.33 4.40
N GLY A 10 -6.97 -3.33 5.22
CA GLY A 10 -6.15 -2.94 6.36
C GLY A 10 -5.98 -4.09 7.36
N ARG A 11 -7.03 -4.86 7.65
CA ARG A 11 -6.91 -6.06 8.50
C ARG A 11 -6.02 -7.14 7.89
N VAL A 12 -6.05 -7.32 6.56
CA VAL A 12 -5.15 -8.26 5.87
C VAL A 12 -3.70 -7.80 6.03
N VAL A 13 -3.42 -6.54 5.72
CA VAL A 13 -2.07 -5.96 5.87
C VAL A 13 -1.62 -6.02 7.32
N GLU A 14 -2.42 -5.60 8.28
CA GLU A 14 -2.10 -5.64 9.70
C GLU A 14 -1.83 -7.06 10.21
N ARG A 15 -2.67 -8.03 9.81
CA ARG A 15 -2.52 -9.44 10.18
C ARG A 15 -1.21 -10.04 9.66
N TYR A 16 -0.83 -9.74 8.41
CA TYR A 16 0.32 -10.37 7.77
C TYR A 16 1.62 -9.57 7.93
N PHE A 17 1.56 -8.26 8.17
CA PHE A 17 2.74 -7.40 8.26
C PHE A 17 3.05 -7.01 9.71
N GLY A 18 2.05 -7.06 10.59
CA GLY A 18 2.09 -6.59 11.97
C GLY A 18 1.71 -5.12 12.11
N HIS A 19 1.24 -4.76 13.31
CA HIS A 19 0.69 -3.43 13.63
C HIS A 19 1.60 -2.26 13.25
N ALA A 20 2.90 -2.34 13.61
CA ALA A 20 3.84 -1.26 13.34
C ALA A 20 4.07 -1.02 11.84
N ARG A 21 4.22 -2.10 11.06
CA ARG A 21 4.42 -2.00 9.61
C ARG A 21 3.16 -1.51 8.92
N PHE A 22 1.99 -1.99 9.34
CA PHE A 22 0.71 -1.50 8.85
C PHE A 22 0.55 0.02 9.07
N LEU A 23 0.81 0.51 10.29
CA LEU A 23 0.72 1.93 10.59
C LEU A 23 1.67 2.76 9.72
N LEU A 24 2.92 2.32 9.55
CA LEU A 24 3.90 3.01 8.71
C LEU A 24 3.51 2.97 7.23
N ILE A 25 3.01 1.84 6.72
CA ILE A 25 2.49 1.73 5.35
C ILE A 25 1.33 2.70 5.13
N TYR A 26 0.41 2.77 6.09
CA TYR A 26 -0.76 3.66 6.01
C TYR A 26 -0.32 5.13 5.97
N LEU A 27 0.53 5.55 6.91
CA LEU A 27 0.99 6.94 7.01
C LEU A 27 1.90 7.34 5.85
N LEU A 28 2.98 6.59 5.59
CA LEU A 28 3.94 6.91 4.53
C LEU A 28 3.30 6.79 3.14
N GLY A 29 2.45 5.79 2.94
CA GLY A 29 1.72 5.66 1.67
C GLY A 29 0.74 6.80 1.45
N GLY A 30 0.04 7.24 2.50
CA GLY A 30 -0.77 8.46 2.44
C GLY A 30 0.03 9.70 2.05
N MET A 31 1.23 9.87 2.64
CA MET A 31 2.15 10.96 2.31
C MET A 31 2.61 10.91 0.84
N THR A 32 2.94 9.72 0.32
CA THR A 32 3.26 9.53 -1.11
C THR A 32 2.10 9.88 -2.02
N GLY A 33 0.87 9.54 -1.62
CA GLY A 33 -0.35 9.98 -2.31
C GLY A 33 -0.49 11.49 -2.35
N SER A 34 -0.43 12.16 -1.19
CA SER A 34 -0.52 13.62 -1.12
C SER A 34 0.59 14.32 -1.90
N LEU A 35 1.81 13.77 -1.91
CA LEU A 35 2.91 14.29 -2.71
C LEU A 35 2.62 14.19 -4.21
N LEU A 36 2.18 13.02 -4.70
CA LEU A 36 1.87 12.87 -6.13
C LEU A 36 0.73 13.81 -6.55
N SER A 37 -0.30 13.96 -5.72
CA SER A 37 -1.38 14.91 -5.97
C SER A 37 -0.88 16.36 -6.07
N ALA A 38 -0.02 16.78 -5.14
CA ALA A 38 0.57 18.11 -5.15
C ALA A 38 1.44 18.36 -6.39
N LEU A 39 2.25 17.38 -6.80
CA LEU A 39 3.06 17.44 -8.02
C LEU A 39 2.21 17.57 -9.29
N MET A 40 1.01 17.00 -9.29
CA MET A 40 0.07 17.08 -10.41
C MET A 40 -0.85 18.31 -10.35
N GLY A 41 -0.58 19.26 -9.45
CA GLY A 41 -1.27 20.56 -9.40
C GLY A 41 -2.68 20.52 -8.81
N VAL A 42 -3.06 19.42 -8.13
CA VAL A 42 -4.39 19.28 -7.51
C VAL A 42 -4.44 19.92 -6.10
N GLY A 43 -3.31 20.42 -5.61
CA GLY A 43 -3.15 20.97 -4.26
C GLY A 43 -2.86 19.89 -3.22
N LEU A 44 -2.50 20.29 -2.00
CA LEU A 44 -2.21 19.33 -0.93
C LEU A 44 -3.52 18.69 -0.45
N SER A 45 -3.90 17.56 -1.04
CA SER A 45 -5.04 16.78 -0.58
C SER A 45 -4.66 15.99 0.67
N VAL A 46 -5.16 16.41 1.83
CA VAL A 46 -5.05 15.66 3.09
C VAL A 46 -6.14 14.59 3.09
N GLY A 47 -5.93 13.55 2.29
CA GLY A 47 -6.92 12.51 2.05
C GLY A 47 -6.59 11.20 2.75
N ALA A 48 -7.40 10.81 3.75
CA ALA A 48 -7.39 9.44 4.29
C ALA A 48 -7.52 8.36 3.20
N SER A 49 -8.09 8.71 2.04
CA SER A 49 -8.24 7.79 0.90
C SER A 49 -6.92 7.39 0.24
N GLY A 50 -5.90 8.26 0.21
CA GLY A 50 -4.57 7.89 -0.30
C GLY A 50 -3.90 6.86 0.60
N ALA A 51 -4.03 7.03 1.92
CA ALA A 51 -3.56 6.06 2.91
C ALA A 51 -4.31 4.72 2.81
N VAL A 52 -5.62 4.75 2.53
CA VAL A 52 -6.41 3.53 2.23
C VAL A 52 -5.95 2.87 0.92
N ALA A 53 -5.66 3.64 -0.13
CA ALA A 53 -5.11 3.09 -1.37
C ALA A 53 -3.74 2.42 -1.13
N ALA A 54 -2.95 2.93 -0.18
CA ALA A 54 -1.69 2.31 0.21
C ALA A 54 -1.87 0.92 0.84
N THR A 55 -2.96 0.66 1.58
CA THR A 55 -3.21 -0.69 2.10
C THR A 55 -3.47 -1.68 0.97
N LEU A 56 -4.21 -1.26 -0.07
CA LEU A 56 -4.44 -2.08 -1.27
C LEU A 56 -3.14 -2.39 -2.02
N GLY A 57 -2.26 -1.40 -2.16
CA GLY A 57 -0.94 -1.59 -2.76
C GLY A 57 -0.06 -2.58 -1.99
N ALA A 58 -0.02 -2.43 -0.66
CA ALA A 58 0.74 -3.33 0.21
C ALA A 58 0.18 -4.76 0.21
N GLU A 59 -1.14 -4.91 0.21
CA GLU A 59 -1.82 -6.19 0.09
C GLU A 59 -1.55 -6.85 -1.27
N PHE A 60 -1.56 -6.08 -2.36
CA PHE A 60 -1.18 -6.59 -3.67
C PHE A 60 0.27 -7.07 -3.70
N SER A 61 1.19 -6.34 -3.05
CA SER A 61 2.59 -6.75 -2.91
C SER A 61 2.71 -8.09 -2.18
N PHE A 62 1.95 -8.28 -1.10
CA PHE A 62 1.89 -9.54 -0.36
C PHE A 62 1.50 -10.73 -1.22
N TYR A 63 0.37 -10.65 -1.92
CA TYR A 63 -0.08 -11.76 -2.75
C TYR A 63 0.83 -11.99 -3.97
N SER A 64 1.48 -10.94 -4.47
CA SER A 64 2.44 -11.07 -5.58
C SER A 64 3.72 -11.80 -5.15
N ARG A 65 4.20 -11.50 -3.93
CA ARG A 65 5.37 -12.18 -3.33
C ARG A 65 5.09 -13.64 -3.02
N HIS A 66 3.92 -13.95 -2.48
CA HIS A 66 3.58 -15.29 -1.99
C HIS A 66 2.74 -16.10 -2.99
N ARG A 67 2.85 -15.81 -4.30
CA ARG A 67 2.04 -16.44 -5.36
C ARG A 67 2.15 -17.98 -5.38
N GLU A 68 3.34 -18.51 -5.12
CA GLU A 68 3.60 -19.96 -5.11
C GLU A 68 3.02 -20.62 -3.86
N LEU A 69 3.09 -19.93 -2.72
CA LEU A 69 2.53 -20.39 -1.44
C LEU A 69 1.00 -20.40 -1.46
N LEU A 70 0.39 -19.40 -2.09
CA LEU A 70 -1.06 -19.16 -2.03
C LEU A 70 -1.83 -19.71 -3.24
N GLY A 71 -1.13 -20.14 -4.30
CA GLY A 71 -1.71 -20.77 -5.48
C GLY A 71 -2.91 -20.00 -6.07
N GLU A 72 -3.99 -20.72 -6.36
CA GLU A 72 -5.22 -20.14 -6.94
C GLU A 72 -5.87 -19.07 -6.07
N GLN A 73 -5.87 -19.27 -4.75
CA GLN A 73 -6.48 -18.32 -3.83
C GLN A 73 -5.74 -16.97 -3.87
N GLY A 74 -4.41 -17.01 -3.88
CA GLY A 74 -3.59 -15.80 -4.03
C GLY A 74 -3.82 -15.10 -5.38
N ARG A 75 -3.95 -15.86 -6.47
CA ARG A 75 -4.29 -15.31 -7.79
C ARG A 75 -5.66 -14.64 -7.80
N ALA A 76 -6.68 -15.29 -7.25
CA ALA A 76 -8.03 -14.75 -7.16
C ALA A 76 -8.07 -13.45 -6.35
N MET A 77 -7.34 -13.39 -5.23
CA MET A 77 -7.29 -12.21 -4.39
C MET A 77 -6.57 -11.04 -5.07
N ARG A 78 -5.45 -11.29 -5.78
CA ARG A 78 -4.82 -10.26 -6.63
C ARG A 78 -5.75 -9.72 -7.69
N ALA A 79 -6.48 -10.61 -8.38
CA ALA A 79 -7.44 -10.20 -9.39
C ALA A 79 -8.57 -9.34 -8.78
N SER A 80 -9.04 -9.67 -7.58
CA SER A 80 -10.00 -8.84 -6.83
C SER A 80 -9.45 -7.46 -6.50
N LEU A 81 -8.18 -7.35 -6.08
CA LEU A 81 -7.53 -6.06 -5.81
C LEU A 81 -7.38 -5.22 -7.07
N ILE A 82 -7.01 -5.83 -8.21
CA ILE A 82 -6.96 -5.15 -9.50
C ILE A 82 -8.35 -4.64 -9.88
N ARG A 83 -9.39 -5.47 -9.77
CA ARG A 83 -10.78 -5.04 -10.02
C ARG A 83 -11.18 -3.86 -9.13
N LEU A 84 -10.87 -3.92 -7.84
CA LEU A 84 -11.19 -2.85 -6.90
C LEU A 84 -10.44 -1.56 -7.25
N ALA A 85 -9.17 -1.65 -7.65
CA ALA A 85 -8.41 -0.50 -8.12
C ALA A 85 -9.01 0.12 -9.39
N LEU A 86 -9.41 -0.71 -10.37
CA LEU A 86 -10.07 -0.23 -11.59
C LEU A 86 -11.42 0.44 -11.30
N ILE A 87 -12.21 -0.14 -10.40
CA ILE A 87 -13.47 0.45 -9.93
C ILE A 87 -13.22 1.80 -9.26
N ASN A 88 -12.20 1.91 -8.41
CA ASN A 88 -11.84 3.18 -7.76
C ASN A 88 -11.43 4.24 -8.78
N VAL A 89 -10.61 3.88 -9.76
CA VAL A 89 -10.22 4.80 -10.85
C VAL A 89 -11.45 5.24 -11.64
N PHE A 90 -12.35 4.31 -11.99
CA PHE A 90 -13.58 4.62 -12.70
C PHE A 90 -14.47 5.62 -11.93
N PHE A 91 -14.78 5.33 -10.66
CA PHE A 91 -15.55 6.26 -9.83
C PHE A 91 -14.85 7.58 -9.63
N GLY A 92 -13.53 7.56 -9.55
CA GLY A 92 -12.72 8.76 -9.43
C GLY A 92 -12.80 9.65 -10.67
N ILE A 93 -12.70 9.07 -11.86
CA ILE A 93 -12.94 9.77 -13.14
C ILE A 93 -14.39 10.27 -13.22
N ALA A 94 -15.37 9.43 -12.88
CA ALA A 94 -16.79 9.81 -12.89
C ALA A 94 -17.07 11.00 -11.96
N SER A 95 -16.38 11.08 -10.81
CA SER A 95 -16.52 12.19 -9.88
C SER A 95 -16.05 13.53 -10.46
N ALA A 96 -15.20 13.54 -11.49
CA ALA A 96 -14.80 14.78 -12.17
C ALA A 96 -15.99 15.50 -12.82
N TYR A 97 -17.07 14.78 -13.12
CA TYR A 97 -18.31 15.31 -13.67
C TYR A 97 -19.38 15.59 -12.59
N SER A 98 -19.07 15.35 -11.31
CA SER A 98 -19.97 15.63 -10.19
C SER A 98 -19.77 17.05 -9.68
N ALA A 99 -20.86 17.79 -9.51
CA ALA A 99 -20.82 19.16 -8.97
C ALA A 99 -20.55 19.21 -7.45
N ASN A 100 -20.79 18.12 -6.72
CA ASN A 100 -20.81 18.12 -5.26
C ASN A 100 -19.62 17.41 -4.62
N PHE A 101 -18.86 16.63 -5.39
CA PHE A 101 -17.78 15.81 -4.85
C PHE A 101 -16.76 15.47 -5.92
N ARG A 102 -15.48 15.65 -5.61
CA ARG A 102 -14.36 15.30 -6.48
C ARG A 102 -13.42 14.35 -5.76
N VAL A 103 -13.07 13.25 -6.43
CA VAL A 103 -12.03 12.31 -5.99
C VAL A 103 -10.69 12.74 -6.54
N ASP A 104 -9.69 12.69 -5.68
CA ASP A 104 -8.30 12.87 -6.07
C ASP A 104 -7.68 11.56 -6.53
N ASN A 105 -7.69 11.34 -7.85
CA ASN A 105 -7.12 10.15 -8.48
C ASN A 105 -5.59 10.05 -8.32
N TRP A 106 -4.90 11.20 -8.26
CA TRP A 106 -3.46 11.23 -8.10
C TRP A 106 -3.06 10.82 -6.68
N ALA A 107 -3.84 11.25 -5.67
CA ALA A 107 -3.65 10.76 -4.30
C ALA A 107 -3.87 9.25 -4.19
N HIS A 108 -4.86 8.68 -4.89
CA HIS A 108 -5.11 7.24 -4.88
C HIS A 108 -4.00 6.46 -5.60
N LEU A 109 -3.57 6.94 -6.77
CA LEU A 109 -2.50 6.31 -7.53
C LEU A 109 -1.17 6.35 -6.74
N GLY A 110 -0.81 7.51 -6.21
CA GLY A 110 0.41 7.70 -5.42
C GLY A 110 0.38 6.87 -4.13
N GLY A 111 -0.78 6.81 -3.47
CA GLY A 111 -1.01 5.95 -2.32
C GLY A 111 -0.81 4.47 -2.66
N ALA A 112 -1.45 3.97 -3.72
CA ALA A 112 -1.35 2.57 -4.15
C ALA A 112 0.08 2.19 -4.56
N VAL A 113 0.77 3.03 -5.34
CA VAL A 113 2.17 2.78 -5.73
C VAL A 113 3.11 2.86 -4.53
N GLY A 114 2.92 3.84 -3.65
CA GLY A 114 3.66 3.97 -2.40
C GLY A 114 3.48 2.75 -1.50
N GLY A 115 2.24 2.31 -1.30
CA GLY A 115 1.90 1.11 -0.54
C GLY A 115 2.49 -0.17 -1.14
N LEU A 116 2.47 -0.32 -2.47
CA LEU A 116 3.12 -1.43 -3.17
C LEU A 116 4.62 -1.48 -2.86
N ALA A 117 5.30 -0.34 -2.98
CA ALA A 117 6.73 -0.22 -2.71
C ALA A 117 7.05 -0.47 -1.23
N LEU A 118 6.32 0.18 -0.31
CA LEU A 118 6.49 -0.01 1.13
C LEU A 118 6.22 -1.46 1.55
N GLY A 119 5.20 -2.10 0.99
CA GLY A 119 4.91 -3.51 1.22
C GLY A 119 5.98 -4.43 0.63
N ALA A 120 6.57 -4.06 -0.50
CA ALA A 120 7.71 -4.78 -1.06
C ALA A 120 8.96 -4.62 -0.18
N LEU A 121 9.22 -3.45 0.37
CA LEU A 121 10.39 -3.20 1.21
C LEU A 121 10.24 -3.81 2.61
N ALA A 122 9.08 -3.69 3.22
CA ALA A 122 8.89 -4.01 4.64
C ALA A 122 8.09 -5.27 4.89
N GLY A 123 7.42 -5.82 3.87
CA GLY A 123 6.45 -6.89 4.04
C GLY A 123 7.03 -8.17 4.59
N ALA A 124 6.16 -8.93 5.26
CA ALA A 124 6.52 -10.24 5.77
C ALA A 124 6.96 -11.18 4.66
N HIS A 125 7.88 -12.09 5.01
CA HIS A 125 8.42 -13.10 4.12
C HIS A 125 8.02 -14.47 4.68
N TYR A 126 6.86 -14.95 4.23
CA TYR A 126 6.37 -16.26 4.61
C TYR A 126 6.97 -17.33 3.71
N VAL A 127 7.61 -18.31 4.34
CA VAL A 127 8.13 -19.50 3.68
C VAL A 127 7.41 -20.73 4.21
N ALA A 128 7.00 -21.61 3.30
CA ALA A 128 6.50 -22.93 3.62
C ALA A 128 7.62 -23.75 4.26
N THR A 129 7.41 -24.20 5.50
CA THR A 129 8.26 -25.20 6.14
C THR A 129 7.46 -26.47 6.28
N VAL A 130 7.96 -27.56 5.69
CA VAL A 130 7.39 -28.90 5.86
C VAL A 130 7.82 -29.43 7.24
N ARG A 131 6.88 -29.84 8.08
CA ARG A 131 7.15 -30.47 9.37
C ARG A 131 6.36 -31.78 9.49
N GLY A 132 7.01 -32.82 10.00
CA GLY A 132 6.40 -34.13 10.29
C GLY A 132 6.90 -35.27 9.39
N VAL A 133 6.86 -36.50 9.92
CA VAL A 133 7.29 -37.74 9.25
C VAL A 133 6.51 -37.99 7.95
N ASP A 134 5.27 -37.52 7.88
CA ASP A 134 4.37 -37.74 6.73
C ASP A 134 4.35 -36.58 5.71
N GLN A 135 5.18 -35.53 5.87
CA GLN A 135 5.22 -34.33 5.00
C GLN A 135 3.89 -33.57 4.77
N ARG A 136 2.80 -33.90 5.49
CA ARG A 136 1.47 -33.30 5.27
C ARG A 136 1.25 -31.93 5.92
N VAL A 137 2.12 -31.48 6.82
CA VAL A 137 1.93 -30.22 7.54
C VAL A 137 2.85 -29.13 6.98
N ILE A 138 2.27 -28.20 6.21
CA ILE A 138 2.94 -26.99 5.71
C ILE A 138 2.63 -25.85 6.67
N ILE A 139 3.64 -25.33 7.37
CA ILE A 139 3.51 -24.15 8.22
C ILE A 139 4.17 -22.96 7.51
N ALA A 140 3.42 -21.88 7.32
CA ALA A 140 3.97 -20.60 6.87
C ALA A 140 4.56 -19.86 8.08
N ARG A 141 5.88 -19.62 8.08
CA ARG A 141 6.55 -18.80 9.10
C ARG A 141 7.07 -17.52 8.49
N ASP A 142 6.76 -16.39 9.11
CA ASP A 142 7.39 -15.11 8.76
C ASP A 142 8.88 -15.17 9.15
N ARG A 143 9.76 -14.94 8.17
CA ARG A 143 11.21 -14.81 8.35
C ARG A 143 11.71 -13.38 8.17
N SER A 144 10.81 -12.41 8.06
CA SER A 144 11.20 -11.01 7.90
C SER A 144 11.83 -10.47 9.19
N ASP A 145 13.00 -9.84 9.05
CA ASP A 145 13.61 -9.08 10.15
C ASP A 145 12.84 -7.77 10.36
N MET A 146 12.28 -7.58 11.57
CA MET A 146 11.55 -6.37 11.92
C MET A 146 12.46 -5.15 11.92
N ARG A 147 13.69 -5.26 12.46
CA ARG A 147 14.61 -4.11 12.53
C ARG A 147 15.00 -3.64 11.13
N GLY A 148 15.37 -4.58 10.26
CA GLY A 148 15.66 -4.31 8.86
C GLY A 148 14.46 -3.74 8.10
N SER A 149 13.24 -4.24 8.33
CA SER A 149 12.04 -3.65 7.74
C SER A 149 11.83 -2.20 8.20
N LEU A 150 11.96 -1.91 9.49
CA LEU A 150 11.84 -0.55 10.01
C LEU A 150 12.93 0.38 9.46
N MET A 151 14.17 -0.11 9.32
CA MET A 151 15.26 0.66 8.71
C MET A 151 14.95 1.01 7.24
N ARG A 152 14.44 0.06 6.44
CA ARG A 152 14.06 0.33 5.05
C ARG A 152 12.90 1.33 4.95
N LEU A 153 11.94 1.28 5.88
CA LEU A 153 10.86 2.26 5.98
C LEU A 153 11.39 3.64 6.40
N ALA A 154 12.35 3.70 7.32
CA ALA A 154 12.99 4.95 7.72
C ALA A 154 13.77 5.59 6.57
N LEU A 155 14.48 4.79 5.76
CA LEU A 155 15.15 5.25 4.54
C LEU A 155 14.16 5.77 3.51
N TYR A 156 13.02 5.09 3.32
CA TYR A 156 11.94 5.58 2.47
C TYR A 156 11.43 6.95 2.96
N ALA A 157 11.18 7.09 4.26
CA ALA A 157 10.72 8.34 4.86
C ALA A 157 11.77 9.47 4.72
N ALA A 158 13.05 9.17 4.91
CA ALA A 158 14.14 10.12 4.73
C ALA A 158 14.24 10.60 3.28
N GLY A 159 14.18 9.67 2.31
CA GLY A 159 14.15 10.01 0.89
C GLY A 159 12.94 10.88 0.52
N PHE A 160 11.77 10.59 1.10
CA PHE A 160 10.58 11.42 0.94
C PHE A 160 10.78 12.85 1.48
N VAL A 161 11.35 13.01 2.67
CA VAL A 161 11.65 14.33 3.25
C VAL A 161 12.62 15.11 2.37
N LEU A 162 13.67 14.45 1.84
CA LEU A 162 14.62 15.10 0.93
C LEU A 162 13.95 15.61 -0.35
N ILE A 163 13.02 14.84 -0.91
CA ILE A 163 12.22 15.27 -2.07
C ILE A 163 11.40 16.53 -1.72
N LEU A 164 10.74 16.54 -0.56
CA LEU A 164 9.97 17.70 -0.12
C LEU A 164 10.83 18.96 0.07
N LEU A 165 12.00 18.81 0.70
CA LEU A 165 12.94 19.92 0.88
C LEU A 165 13.44 20.44 -0.47
N GLY A 166 13.78 19.55 -1.40
CA GLY A 166 14.14 19.91 -2.77
C GLY A 166 13.04 20.73 -3.45
N LEU A 167 11.80 20.26 -3.43
CA LEU A 167 10.66 20.99 -4.00
C LEU A 167 10.43 22.36 -3.34
N GLY A 168 10.68 22.48 -2.04
CA GLY A 168 10.59 23.76 -1.31
C GLY A 168 11.65 24.78 -1.74
N THR A 169 12.84 24.33 -2.15
CA THR A 169 13.92 25.21 -2.62
C THR A 169 13.71 25.76 -4.04
N PHE A 170 12.78 25.19 -4.83
CA PHE A 170 12.56 25.55 -6.23
C PHE A 170 11.39 26.52 -6.48
N ARG A 171 10.78 27.13 -5.44
CA ARG A 171 9.80 28.21 -5.66
C ARG A 171 10.52 29.52 -5.99
N PRO A 172 10.48 30.03 -7.23
CA PRO A 172 10.92 31.39 -7.50
C PRO A 172 9.95 32.36 -6.83
N GLY A 173 10.47 33.35 -6.11
CA GLY A 173 9.69 34.45 -5.53
C GLY A 173 9.12 35.38 -6.58
#